data_AF-A0A317ILJ1-F1
#
_entry.id   AF-A0A317ILJ1-F1
#
_cell.length_a   1.000
_cell.length_b   1.000
_cell.length_c   1.000
_cell.angle_alpha   90.00
_cell.angle_beta   90.00
_cell.angle_gamma   90.00
#
_symmetry.space_group_name_H-M   'P 1'
#
loop_
_entity.id
_entity.type
_entity.pdbx_description
1 polymer ?
#
loop_
_entity_poly.entity_id
_entity_poly.type
_entity_poly.pdbx_seq_one_letter_code
_entity_poly.pdbx_strand_id
1 'polypeptide(L)'
;MFKKLFYQGICAGLLAALAAIIYNRIYIFAFETNFSKIVNLGSMIGSNLFADLLAAIGYFICLKWFKKRADVIFNFAFTILSFASIIIPMSMTLPLDIQNPEMFPGLTVPMHFFPALAWFTVKPLFQVKQN
;
A
#
# COMPACT_ATOMS: atom_id res chain seq x y z
N MET A 1 -16.98 15.64 4.05
CA MET A 1 -15.64 15.11 4.43
C MET A 1 -15.38 13.72 3.86
N PHE A 2 -16.18 12.71 4.19
CA PHE A 2 -15.91 11.32 3.78
C PHE A 2 -15.78 11.13 2.25
N LYS A 3 -16.64 11.75 1.43
CA LYS A 3 -16.52 11.68 -0.04
C LYS A 3 -15.13 12.08 -0.57
N LYS A 4 -14.54 13.16 -0.02
CA LYS A 4 -13.19 13.60 -0.43
C LYS A 4 -12.12 12.59 -0.02
N LEU A 5 -12.23 12.01 1.17
CA LEU A 5 -11.31 10.98 1.65
C LEU A 5 -11.41 9.69 0.84
N PHE A 6 -12.63 9.32 0.42
CA PHE A 6 -12.85 8.18 -0.44
C PHE A 6 -12.16 8.36 -1.81
N TYR A 7 -12.30 9.52 -2.45
CA TYR A 7 -11.57 9.82 -3.69
C TYR A 7 -10.05 9.90 -3.49
N GLN A 8 -9.60 10.41 -2.35
CA GLN A 8 -8.18 10.38 -1.99
C GLN A 8 -7.66 8.94 -1.90
N GLY A 9 -8.40 8.05 -1.24
CA GLY A 9 -8.04 6.62 -1.15
C GLY A 9 -7.99 5.94 -2.50
N ILE A 10 -8.93 6.21 -3.41
CA ILE A 10 -8.88 5.71 -4.79
C ILE A 10 -7.64 6.24 -5.52
N CYS A 11 -7.38 7.56 -5.43
CA CYS A 11 -6.25 8.18 -6.11
C CYS A 11 -4.91 7.64 -5.61
N ALA A 12 -4.76 7.51 -4.28
CA ALA A 12 -3.60 6.89 -3.64
C ALA A 12 -3.44 5.43 -4.09
N GLY A 13 -4.51 4.63 -4.00
CA GLY A 13 -4.45 3.20 -4.31
C GLY A 13 -4.13 2.93 -5.79
N LEU A 14 -4.61 3.76 -6.72
CA LEU A 14 -4.23 3.67 -8.12
C LEU A 14 -2.76 4.04 -8.35
N LEU A 15 -2.26 5.07 -7.67
CA LEU A 15 -0.85 5.46 -7.74
C LEU A 15 0.06 4.37 -7.15
N ALA A 16 -0.32 3.79 -6.01
CA ALA A 16 0.40 2.69 -5.37
C ALA A 16 0.38 1.43 -6.23
N ALA A 17 -0.76 1.09 -6.84
CA ALA A 17 -0.87 -0.01 -7.78
C ALA A 17 0.02 0.19 -9.02
N LEU A 18 0.07 1.40 -9.57
CA LEU A 18 0.95 1.72 -10.69
C LEU A 18 2.43 1.53 -10.30
N ALA A 19 2.83 2.01 -9.12
CA ALA A 19 4.18 1.80 -8.59
C ALA A 19 4.50 0.31 -8.41
N ALA A 20 3.55 -0.49 -7.88
CA ALA A 20 3.68 -1.94 -7.76
C ALA A 20 3.88 -2.62 -9.11
N ILE A 21 3.10 -2.25 -10.13
CA ILE A 21 3.19 -2.82 -11.48
C ILE A 21 4.56 -2.51 -12.11
N ILE A 22 5.03 -1.26 -11.99
CA ILE A 22 6.34 -0.86 -12.51
C ILE A 22 7.45 -1.63 -11.79
N TYR A 23 7.42 -1.67 -10.46
CA TYR A 23 8.42 -2.37 -9.66
C TYR A 23 8.45 -3.88 -9.99
N ASN A 24 7.27 -4.52 -10.09
CA ASN A 24 7.15 -5.93 -10.44
C ASN A 24 7.79 -6.25 -11.79
N ARG A 25 7.59 -5.39 -12.80
CA ARG A 25 8.18 -5.57 -14.14
C ARG A 25 9.71 -5.47 -14.09
N ILE A 26 10.23 -4.46 -13.41
CA ILE A 26 11.68 -4.26 -13.26
C ILE A 26 12.30 -5.45 -12.52
N TYR A 27 11.67 -5.89 -11.43
CA TYR A 27 12.17 -6.97 -10.58
C TYR A 27 12.21 -8.32 -11.31
N ILE A 28 11.09 -8.70 -11.97
CA ILE A 28 11.01 -9.95 -12.74
C ILE A 28 12.04 -9.94 -13.88
N PHE A 29 12.24 -8.80 -14.54
CA PHE A 29 13.26 -8.67 -15.58
C PHE A 29 14.68 -8.80 -15.04
N ALA A 30 14.99 -8.17 -13.91
CA ALA A 30 16.34 -8.16 -13.35
C ALA A 30 16.77 -9.49 -12.72
N PHE A 31 15.84 -10.22 -12.11
CA PHE A 31 16.12 -11.44 -11.35
C PHE A 31 15.63 -12.73 -12.03
N GLU A 32 14.98 -12.61 -13.19
CA GLU A 32 14.44 -13.74 -13.96
C GLU A 32 13.49 -14.65 -13.15
N THR A 33 12.86 -14.10 -12.10
CA THR A 33 11.92 -14.82 -11.21
C THR A 33 10.48 -14.74 -11.70
N ASN A 34 9.64 -15.72 -11.34
CA ASN A 34 8.21 -15.69 -11.66
C ASN A 34 7.33 -15.96 -10.43
N PHE A 35 6.70 -14.88 -9.92
CA PHE A 35 5.75 -14.94 -8.80
C PHE A 35 4.30 -14.68 -9.22
N SER A 36 3.98 -14.78 -10.52
CA SER A 36 2.65 -14.43 -11.08
C SER A 36 1.48 -15.21 -10.48
N LYS A 37 1.72 -16.40 -9.92
CA LYS A 37 0.70 -17.17 -9.19
C LYS A 37 0.18 -16.44 -7.95
N ILE A 38 0.98 -15.53 -7.39
CA ILE A 38 0.70 -14.84 -6.12
C ILE A 38 0.60 -13.32 -6.36
N VAL A 39 1.60 -12.75 -7.03
CA VAL A 39 1.68 -11.33 -7.39
C VAL A 39 1.33 -11.19 -8.87
N ASN A 40 0.03 -11.09 -9.15
CA ASN A 40 -0.50 -10.81 -10.48
C ASN A 40 -1.10 -9.40 -10.52
N LEU A 41 -1.51 -8.98 -11.72
CA LEU A 41 -2.09 -7.65 -11.94
C LEU A 41 -3.31 -7.40 -11.03
N GLY A 42 -4.17 -8.40 -10.88
CA GLY A 42 -5.35 -8.32 -10.03
C GLY A 42 -4.99 -8.17 -8.56
N SER A 43 -4.05 -8.97 -8.04
CA SER A 43 -3.63 -8.87 -6.64
C SER A 43 -2.89 -7.57 -6.34
N MET A 44 -2.07 -7.06 -7.27
CA MET A 44 -1.42 -5.74 -7.12
C MET A 44 -2.45 -4.60 -7.06
N ILE A 45 -3.36 -4.53 -8.02
CA ILE A 45 -4.38 -3.46 -8.04
C ILE A 45 -5.30 -3.58 -6.83
N GLY A 46 -5.79 -4.79 -6.55
CA GLY A 46 -6.74 -5.07 -5.48
C GLY A 46 -6.18 -4.78 -4.09
N SER A 47 -4.96 -5.25 -3.80
CA SER A 47 -4.32 -5.04 -2.49
C SER A 47 -4.02 -3.56 -2.21
N ASN A 48 -3.49 -2.83 -3.20
CA ASN A 48 -3.17 -1.41 -3.04
C ASN A 48 -4.45 -0.55 -2.89
N LEU A 49 -5.48 -0.79 -3.73
CA LEU A 49 -6.77 -0.12 -3.57
C LEU A 49 -7.41 -0.43 -2.22
N PHE A 50 -7.39 -1.69 -1.80
CA PHE A 50 -7.95 -2.09 -0.51
C PHE A 50 -7.22 -1.39 0.66
N ALA A 51 -5.88 -1.37 0.63
CA ALA A 51 -5.08 -0.71 1.65
C ALA A 51 -5.39 0.79 1.76
N ASP A 52 -5.45 1.51 0.64
CA ASP A 52 -5.69 2.95 0.66
C ASP A 52 -7.16 3.36 0.90
N LEU A 53 -8.12 2.49 0.54
CA LEU A 53 -9.51 2.65 0.96
C LEU A 53 -9.66 2.44 2.47
N LEU A 54 -8.96 1.44 3.03
CA LEU A 54 -8.93 1.23 4.47
C LEU A 54 -8.23 2.40 5.20
N ALA A 55 -7.15 2.93 4.60
CA ALA A 55 -6.48 4.14 5.04
C ALA A 55 -7.44 5.34 5.09
N ALA A 56 -8.29 5.52 4.07
CA ALA A 56 -9.30 6.58 4.05
C ALA A 56 -10.30 6.46 5.21
N ILE A 57 -10.74 5.24 5.54
CA ILE A 57 -11.61 4.97 6.69
C ILE A 57 -10.87 5.25 8.00
N GLY A 58 -9.65 4.74 8.16
CA GLY A 58 -8.82 4.96 9.35
C GLY A 58 -8.54 6.45 9.60
N TYR A 59 -8.24 7.21 8.53
CA TYR A 59 -8.02 8.64 8.62
C TYR A 59 -9.30 9.40 8.96
N PHE A 60 -10.45 8.99 8.44
CA PHE A 60 -11.74 9.55 8.83
C PHE A 60 -12.03 9.37 10.33
N ILE A 61 -11.72 8.19 10.89
CA ILE A 61 -11.84 7.92 12.33
C ILE A 61 -10.88 8.82 13.11
N CYS A 62 -9.63 8.96 12.67
CA CYS A 62 -8.65 9.83 13.31
C CYS A 62 -9.10 11.30 13.33
N LEU A 63 -9.69 11.78 12.24
CA LEU A 63 -10.27 13.13 12.15
C LEU A 63 -11.39 13.33 13.18
N LYS A 64 -12.25 12.33 13.36
CA LYS A 64 -13.38 12.40 14.31
C LYS A 64 -12.90 12.43 15.77
N TRP A 65 -11.85 11.69 16.12
CA TRP A 65 -11.40 11.54 17.51
C TRP A 65 -10.30 12.52 17.91
N PHE A 66 -9.30 12.74 17.05
CA PHE A 66 -8.10 13.48 17.39
C PHE A 66 -8.04 14.89 16.77
N LYS A 67 -8.98 15.22 15.87
CA LYS A 67 -9.16 16.56 15.26
C LYS A 67 -7.83 17.12 14.72
N LYS A 68 -7.27 18.16 15.35
CA LYS A 68 -6.01 18.82 14.95
C LYS A 68 -4.79 17.90 14.94
N ARG A 69 -4.80 16.81 15.71
CA ARG A 69 -3.69 15.83 15.76
C ARG A 69 -3.89 14.63 14.83
N ALA A 70 -5.01 14.57 14.11
CA ALA A 70 -5.36 13.43 13.26
C ALA A 70 -4.28 13.13 12.21
N ASP A 71 -3.70 14.17 11.61
CA ASP A 71 -2.66 14.01 10.59
C ASP A 71 -1.43 13.29 11.12
N VAL A 72 -0.89 13.74 12.25
CA VAL A 72 0.32 13.18 12.85
C VAL A 72 0.06 11.76 13.33
N ILE A 73 -1.05 11.55 14.04
CA ILE A 73 -1.41 10.23 14.59
C ILE A 73 -1.63 9.22 13.47
N PHE A 74 -2.40 9.61 12.44
CA PHE A 74 -2.69 8.74 11.31
C PHE A 74 -1.42 8.42 10.52
N ASN A 75 -0.60 9.41 10.20
CA ASN A 75 0.62 9.17 9.44
C ASN A 75 1.55 8.21 10.20
N PHE A 76 1.72 8.41 11.51
CA PHE A 76 2.54 7.54 12.35
C PHE A 76 1.98 6.11 12.39
N ALA A 77 0.68 5.97 12.60
CA ALA A 77 0.00 4.67 12.58
C ALA A 77 0.14 3.98 11.23
N PHE A 78 -0.07 4.70 10.11
CA PHE A 78 -0.01 4.12 8.78
C PHE A 78 1.40 3.68 8.42
N THR A 79 2.42 4.47 8.76
CA THR A 79 3.82 4.06 8.60
C THR A 79 4.12 2.79 9.40
N ILE A 80 3.72 2.72 10.67
CA ILE A 80 3.92 1.52 11.50
C ILE A 80 3.18 0.31 10.90
N LEU A 81 1.95 0.49 10.42
CA LEU A 81 1.18 -0.58 9.79
C LEU A 81 1.82 -1.06 8.49
N SER A 82 2.38 -0.17 7.68
CA SER A 82 3.17 -0.57 6.50
C SER A 82 4.35 -1.44 6.89
N PHE A 83 5.12 -1.06 7.92
CA PHE A 83 6.22 -1.90 8.43
C PHE A 83 5.72 -3.24 8.99
N ALA A 84 4.64 -3.23 9.78
CA ALA A 84 4.07 -4.45 10.34
C ALA A 84 3.55 -5.39 9.24
N SER A 85 3.02 -4.85 8.15
CA SER A 85 2.48 -5.65 7.04
C SER A 85 3.55 -6.48 6.32
N ILE A 86 4.83 -6.12 6.44
CA ILE A 86 5.98 -6.88 5.89
C ILE A 86 6.13 -8.24 6.56
N ILE A 87 5.61 -8.42 7.78
CA ILE A 87 5.62 -9.73 8.45
C ILE A 87 4.92 -10.77 7.58
N ILE A 88 3.87 -10.38 6.84
CA ILE A 88 3.11 -11.28 5.96
C ILE A 88 4.04 -11.93 4.92
N PRO A 89 4.66 -11.21 3.98
CA PRO A 89 5.53 -11.83 2.98
C PRO A 89 6.76 -12.52 3.57
N MET A 90 7.28 -12.04 4.71
CA MET A 90 8.42 -12.67 5.38
C MET A 90 8.07 -14.03 6.01
N SER A 91 6.81 -14.24 6.36
CA SER A 91 6.30 -15.48 6.98
C SER A 91 5.68 -16.47 6.00
N MET A 92 5.52 -16.09 4.72
CA MET A 92 4.85 -16.94 3.73
C MET A 92 5.76 -18.09 3.26
N THR A 93 5.26 -19.31 3.38
CA THR A 93 5.85 -20.48 2.72
C THR A 93 5.30 -20.60 1.32
N LEU A 94 6.18 -20.56 0.32
CA LEU A 94 5.80 -20.64 -1.08
C LEU A 94 5.66 -22.10 -1.56
N PRO A 95 4.81 -22.35 -2.57
CA PRO A 95 4.74 -23.65 -3.24
C PRO A 95 6.09 -24.12 -3.80
N LEU A 96 6.33 -25.43 -3.75
CA LEU A 96 7.60 -26.06 -4.17
C LEU A 96 7.92 -25.90 -5.66
N ASP A 97 6.93 -25.54 -6.48
CA ASP A 97 7.06 -25.32 -7.91
C ASP A 97 7.51 -23.88 -8.27
N ILE A 98 7.63 -22.99 -7.27
CA ILE A 98 8.19 -21.65 -7.48
C ILE A 98 9.72 -21.71 -7.41
N GLN A 99 10.37 -21.27 -8.48
CA GLN A 99 11.82 -21.13 -8.52
C GLN A 99 12.30 -19.93 -7.68
N ASN A 100 13.40 -20.12 -6.97
CA ASN A 100 14.05 -19.09 -6.13
C ASN A 100 13.08 -18.38 -5.16
N PRO A 101 12.34 -19.14 -4.31
CA PRO A 101 11.34 -18.58 -3.40
C PRO A 101 11.91 -17.54 -2.42
N GLU A 102 13.20 -17.61 -2.10
CA GLU A 102 13.92 -16.65 -1.27
C GLU A 102 13.94 -15.23 -1.85
N MET A 103 13.69 -15.07 -3.15
CA MET A 103 13.62 -13.75 -3.82
C MET A 103 12.25 -13.08 -3.67
N PHE A 104 11.26 -13.78 -3.13
CA PHE A 104 9.90 -13.24 -3.00
C PHE A 104 9.77 -12.07 -2.03
N PRO A 105 10.42 -12.07 -0.85
CA PRO A 105 10.44 -10.90 0.03
C PRO A 105 11.05 -9.68 -0.66
N GLY A 106 12.10 -9.84 -1.47
CA GLY A 106 12.72 -8.72 -2.21
C GLY A 106 11.74 -8.03 -3.17
N LEU A 107 10.77 -8.77 -3.72
CA LEU A 107 9.69 -8.22 -4.54
C LEU A 107 8.59 -7.58 -3.69
N THR A 108 8.14 -8.27 -2.64
CA THR A 108 6.89 -7.91 -1.96
C THR A 108 7.11 -6.88 -0.86
N VAL A 109 8.21 -6.94 -0.11
CA VAL A 109 8.50 -6.00 0.99
C VAL A 109 8.42 -4.53 0.53
N PRO A 110 9.04 -4.11 -0.60
CA PRO A 110 8.90 -2.74 -1.08
C PRO A 110 7.46 -2.37 -1.44
N MET A 111 6.68 -3.31 -1.98
CA MET A 111 5.28 -3.06 -2.37
C MET A 111 4.38 -2.71 -1.18
N HIS A 112 4.67 -3.21 0.02
CA HIS A 112 3.92 -2.89 1.24
C HIS A 112 4.03 -1.42 1.69
N PHE A 113 5.04 -0.69 1.19
CA PHE A 113 5.21 0.72 1.48
C PHE A 113 4.51 1.64 0.47
N PHE A 114 4.15 1.13 -0.72
CA PHE A 114 3.57 1.95 -1.78
C PHE A 114 2.24 2.61 -1.39
N PRO A 115 1.31 1.96 -0.68
CA PRO A 115 0.09 2.62 -0.21
C PRO A 115 0.39 3.85 0.68
N ALA A 116 1.26 3.71 1.68
CA ALA A 116 1.61 4.82 2.56
C ALA A 116 2.30 5.96 1.81
N LEU A 117 3.26 5.65 0.93
CA LEU A 117 3.94 6.65 0.11
C LEU A 117 2.97 7.38 -0.83
N ALA A 118 2.10 6.63 -1.50
CA ALA A 118 1.09 7.19 -2.40
C ALA A 118 0.10 8.08 -1.63
N TRP A 119 -0.39 7.61 -0.48
CA TRP A 119 -1.26 8.39 0.39
C TRP A 119 -0.63 9.72 0.79
N PHE A 120 0.61 9.71 1.30
CA PHE A 120 1.30 10.95 1.69
C PHE A 120 1.52 11.88 0.50
N THR A 121 1.77 11.32 -0.68
CA THR A 121 1.98 12.08 -1.92
C THR A 121 0.71 12.77 -2.42
N VAL A 122 -0.44 12.07 -2.42
CA VAL A 122 -1.70 12.63 -2.95
C VAL A 122 -2.44 13.47 -1.92
N LYS A 123 -2.18 13.29 -0.61
CA LYS A 123 -2.88 13.99 0.48
C LYS A 123 -2.97 15.52 0.32
N PRO A 124 -1.92 16.25 -0.11
CA PRO A 124 -1.99 17.69 -0.38
C PRO A 124 -3.10 18.09 -1.36
N LEU A 125 -3.40 17.26 -2.36
CA LEU A 125 -4.43 17.51 -3.38
C LEU A 125 -5.86 17.43 -2.81
N PHE A 126 -6.03 16.69 -1.71
CA PHE A 126 -7.33 16.45 -1.09
C PHE A 126 -7.46 17.12 0.28
N GLN A 127 -6.52 18.01 0.66
CA GLN A 127 -6.51 18.69 1.95
C GLN A 127 -7.90 19.26 2.29
N VAL A 128 -8.49 18.70 3.33
CA VAL A 128 -9.72 19.18 3.91
C VAL A 128 -9.33 20.35 4.81
N LYS A 129 -9.73 21.59 4.46
CA LYS A 129 -9.64 22.73 5.40
C LYS A 129 -10.26 22.29 6.73
N GLN A 130 -9.43 22.18 7.77
CA GLN A 130 -9.91 22.01 9.13
C GLN A 130 -10.45 23.37 9.57
N ASN A 131 -11.78 23.53 9.57
CA ASN A 131 -12.43 24.69 10.19
C ASN A 131 -12.26 24.64 11.71
#